data_AF-A0A1E4GIS2-F1
#
_entry.id   AF-A0A1E4GIS2-F1
#
_cell.length_a   1.000
_cell.length_b   1.000
_cell.length_c   1.000
_cell.angle_alpha   90.00
_cell.angle_beta   90.00
_cell.angle_gamma   90.00
#
_symmetry.space_group_name_H-M   'P 1'
#
loop_
_entity.id
_entity.type
_entity.pdbx_description
1 polymer ?
#
loop_
_entity_poly.entity_id
_entity_poly.type
_entity_poly.pdbx_seq_one_letter_code
_entity_poly.pdbx_strand_id
1 'polypeptide(L)'
;MNEIITRIIREGDRHIVEIPKEFGAVDAEVTIRKDGDTLVIEPVTPAKAKPKTWAEVLDQMETLTDEEWPDIDDDDLGPLRDVKL
;
A
#
# COMPACT_ATOMS: atom_id res chain seq x y z
N MET A 1 18.60 12.30 -3.67
CA MET A 1 17.46 12.75 -2.83
C MET A 1 17.26 14.20 -3.20
N ASN A 2 16.10 14.56 -3.76
CA ASN A 2 15.84 15.92 -4.17
C ASN A 2 15.08 16.60 -3.02
N GLU A 3 15.59 17.75 -2.56
CA GLU A 3 14.98 18.55 -1.52
C GLU A 3 14.80 19.97 -2.06
N ILE A 4 13.70 20.62 -1.69
CA ILE A 4 13.45 22.03 -1.96
C ILE A 4 13.10 22.75 -0.68
N ILE A 5 13.59 23.99 -0.58
CA ILE A 5 13.13 24.93 0.42
C ILE A 5 12.08 25.80 -0.25
N THR A 6 10.83 25.70 0.21
CA THR A 6 9.71 26.51 -0.28
C THR A 6 9.02 27.23 0.88
N ARG A 7 8.20 28.23 0.57
CA ARG A 7 7.42 28.99 1.54
C ARG A 7 5.98 28.50 1.57
N ILE A 8 5.47 28.28 2.77
CA ILE A 8 4.03 28.10 2.99
C ILE A 8 3.35 29.47 2.97
N ILE A 9 2.37 29.62 2.09
CA ILE A 9 1.54 30.82 1.99
C ILE A 9 0.26 30.57 2.79
N ARG A 10 -0.21 31.57 3.53
CA ARG A 10 -1.49 31.51 4.24
C ARG A 10 -2.53 32.33 3.49
N GLU A 11 -3.63 31.71 3.12
CA GLU A 11 -4.78 32.33 2.46
C GLU A 11 -6.04 32.10 3.30
N GLY A 12 -6.40 33.09 4.12
CA GLY A 12 -7.43 32.93 5.16
C GLY A 12 -7.05 31.83 6.16
N ASP A 13 -7.88 30.80 6.21
CA ASP A 13 -7.67 29.60 7.06
C ASP A 13 -6.93 28.47 6.33
N ARG A 14 -6.55 28.67 5.07
CA ARG A 14 -5.84 27.67 4.27
C ARG A 14 -4.34 27.92 4.28
N HIS A 15 -3.57 26.83 4.27
CA HIS A 15 -2.14 26.84 4.01
C HIS A 15 -1.89 26.25 2.63
N ILE A 16 -1.08 26.92 1.83
CA ILE A 16 -0.76 26.56 0.46
C ILE A 16 0.76 26.37 0.36
N VAL A 17 1.18 25.25 -0.21
CA VAL A 17 2.57 24.98 -0.57
C VAL A 17 2.65 24.78 -2.07
N GLU A 18 3.57 25.48 -2.72
CA GLU A 18 3.85 25.27 -4.13
C GLU A 18 4.79 24.07 -4.27
N ILE A 19 4.32 23.02 -4.96
CA ILE A 19 5.09 21.83 -5.28
C ILE A 19 5.54 21.96 -6.74
N PRO A 20 6.85 22.13 -7.01
CA PRO A 20 7.37 22.23 -8.36
C PRO A 20 7.07 20.97 -9.19
N LYS A 21 6.98 21.12 -10.52
CA LYS A 21 6.56 20.06 -11.44
C LYS A 21 7.45 18.82 -11.37
N GLU A 22 8.73 18.99 -11.08
CA GLU A 22 9.71 17.92 -10.91
C GLU A 22 9.45 17.04 -9.66
N PHE A 23 8.66 17.51 -8.71
CA PHE A 23 8.19 16.76 -7.53
C PHE A 23 6.76 16.21 -7.70
N GLY A 24 6.04 16.63 -8.75
CA GLY A 24 4.61 16.41 -8.88
C GLY A 24 4.23 15.15 -9.66
N ALA A 25 3.20 14.46 -9.15
CA ALA A 25 2.21 13.75 -9.97
C ALA A 25 1.11 14.75 -10.33
N VAL A 26 1.10 15.23 -11.57
CA VAL A 26 0.10 16.20 -12.06
C VAL A 26 -1.30 15.59 -11.95
N ASP A 27 -2.26 16.37 -11.41
CA ASP A 27 -3.67 16.00 -11.27
C ASP A 27 -3.99 14.78 -10.37
N ALA A 28 -3.12 14.46 -9.40
CA ALA A 28 -3.38 13.39 -8.43
C ALA A 28 -4.15 13.90 -7.18
N GLU A 29 -5.17 13.14 -6.75
CA GLU A 29 -5.69 13.25 -5.39
C GLU A 29 -4.60 12.82 -4.40
N VAL A 30 -4.50 13.49 -3.25
CA VAL A 30 -3.43 13.24 -2.26
C VAL A 30 -4.00 13.04 -0.87
N THR A 31 -3.37 12.16 -0.10
CA THR A 31 -3.56 12.08 1.35
C THR A 31 -2.49 12.90 2.05
N ILE A 32 -2.90 13.66 3.06
CA ILE A 32 -1.99 14.43 3.92
C ILE A 32 -2.10 13.87 5.33
N ARG A 33 -0.97 13.48 5.94
CA ARG A 33 -0.91 13.05 7.34
C ARG A 33 0.25 13.71 8.08
N LYS A 34 0.08 13.89 9.39
CA LYS A 34 1.14 14.36 10.28
C LYS A 34 1.79 13.15 10.95
N ASP A 35 3.12 13.09 10.89
CA ASP A 35 3.94 12.07 11.54
C ASP A 35 5.04 12.77 12.36
N GLY A 36 4.79 12.93 13.67
CA GLY A 36 5.60 13.77 14.54
C GLY A 36 5.68 15.21 14.03
N ASP A 37 6.88 15.67 13.69
CA ASP A 37 7.17 17.00 13.16
C ASP A 37 7.18 17.05 11.62
N THR A 38 6.85 15.93 10.95
CA THR A 38 6.86 15.81 9.50
C THR A 38 5.44 15.81 8.94
N LEU A 39 5.22 16.57 7.86
CA LEU A 39 4.00 16.47 7.05
C LEU A 39 4.29 15.56 5.86
N VAL A 40 3.57 14.44 5.79
CA VAL A 40 3.71 13.47 4.70
C VAL A 40 2.57 13.68 3.72
N ILE A 41 2.91 14.06 2.49
CA ILE A 41 1.98 14.21 1.37
C ILE A 41 2.25 13.06 0.41
N GLU A 42 1.22 12.30 0.08
CA GLU A 42 1.39 11.17 -0.79
C GLU A 42 0.21 11.04 -1.77
N PRO A 43 0.42 10.60 -3.02
CA PRO A 43 -0.66 10.45 -3.99
C PRO A 43 -1.60 9.31 -3.59
N VAL A 44 -2.89 9.49 -3.83
CA VAL A 44 -3.90 8.43 -3.87
C VAL A 44 -3.73 7.75 -5.23
N THR A 45 -2.84 6.76 -5.28
CA THR A 45 -2.80 5.85 -6.43
C THR A 45 -3.76 4.69 -6.17
N PRO A 46 -4.37 4.09 -7.20
CA PRO A 46 -5.12 2.83 -7.02
C PRO A 46 -4.24 1.73 -6.41
N ALA A 47 -2.92 1.81 -6.63
CA ALA A 47 -1.91 0.97 -6.00
C ALA A 47 -1.67 1.24 -4.50
N LYS A 48 -2.39 2.18 -3.86
CA LYS A 48 -2.44 2.35 -2.40
C LYS A 48 -3.63 1.69 -1.72
N ALA A 49 -4.49 1.05 -2.48
CA ALA A 49 -5.19 -0.14 -1.98
C ALA A 49 -4.24 -1.34 -1.83
N LYS A 50 -2.91 -1.11 -1.77
CA LYS A 50 -1.97 -2.12 -1.31
C LYS A 50 -2.38 -2.54 0.10
N PRO A 51 -2.66 -3.82 0.30
CA PRO A 51 -3.07 -4.33 1.59
C PRO A 51 -2.01 -4.00 2.64
N LYS A 52 -2.44 -3.39 3.75
CA LYS A 52 -1.59 -2.99 4.88
C LYS A 52 -1.36 -4.16 5.84
N THR A 53 -2.17 -5.21 5.72
CA THR A 53 -2.13 -6.42 6.54
C THR A 53 -2.17 -7.66 5.65
N TRP A 54 -1.70 -8.79 6.18
CA TRP A 54 -1.82 -10.09 5.52
C TRP A 54 -3.29 -10.49 5.28
N ALA A 55 -4.20 -10.06 6.16
CA ALA A 55 -5.64 -10.31 5.98
C ALA A 55 -6.18 -9.61 4.71
N GLU A 56 -5.86 -8.33 4.53
CA GLU A 56 -6.27 -7.59 3.33
C GLU A 56 -5.64 -8.15 2.04
N VAL A 57 -4.46 -8.78 2.11
CA VAL A 57 -3.86 -9.49 0.97
C VAL A 57 -4.73 -10.68 0.59
N LEU A 58 -5.08 -11.51 1.57
CA LEU A 58 -5.86 -12.73 1.35
C LEU A 58 -7.28 -12.42 0.85
N ASP A 59 -7.91 -11.37 1.38
CA ASP A 59 -9.25 -10.93 0.96
C ASP A 59 -9.31 -10.46 -0.50
N GLN A 60 -8.17 -10.03 -1.07
CA GLN A 60 -8.08 -9.59 -2.46
C GLN A 60 -7.73 -10.72 -3.44
N MET A 61 -7.42 -11.91 -2.96
CA MET A 61 -7.08 -13.04 -3.84
C MET A 61 -8.33 -13.60 -4.50
N GLU A 62 -8.28 -13.77 -5.81
CA GLU A 62 -9.32 -14.51 -6.54
C GLU A 62 -9.34 -15.97 -6.06
N THR A 63 -10.54 -16.56 -6.02
CA THR A 63 -10.69 -18.00 -5.76
C THR A 63 -9.88 -18.78 -6.80
N LEU A 64 -8.97 -19.64 -6.34
CA LEU A 64 -8.07 -20.37 -7.23
C LEU A 64 -8.81 -21.29 -8.20
N THR A 65 -9.95 -21.84 -7.78
CA THR A 65 -10.82 -22.70 -8.58
C THR A 65 -12.23 -22.72 -8.00
N ASP A 66 -13.22 -22.91 -8.88
CA ASP A 66 -14.61 -23.20 -8.51
C ASP A 66 -14.86 -24.70 -8.27
N GLU A 67 -13.84 -25.53 -8.48
CA GLU A 67 -13.88 -26.97 -8.21
C GLU A 67 -13.91 -27.26 -6.71
N GLU A 68 -14.58 -28.35 -6.34
CA GLU A 68 -14.58 -28.81 -4.95
C GLU A 68 -13.16 -29.25 -4.55
N TRP A 69 -12.74 -28.84 -3.35
CA TRP A 69 -11.44 -29.24 -2.82
C TRP A 69 -11.37 -30.77 -2.71
N PRO A 70 -10.25 -31.40 -3.10
CA PRO A 70 -10.11 -32.84 -2.98
C PRO A 70 -10.19 -33.27 -1.51
N ASP A 71 -10.89 -34.37 -1.25
CA ASP A 71 -10.92 -35.03 0.04
C ASP A 71 -9.63 -35.84 0.20
N ILE A 72 -8.57 -35.18 0.68
CA ILE A 72 -7.23 -35.77 0.85
C ILE A 72 -7.17 -36.46 2.22
N ASP A 73 -6.85 -37.75 2.23
CA ASP A 73 -6.60 -38.52 3.45
C ASP A 73 -5.11 -38.94 3.61
N ASP A 74 -4.83 -39.72 4.65
CA ASP A 74 -3.47 -40.16 4.97
C ASP A 74 -2.86 -41.07 3.87
N ASP A 75 -3.68 -41.75 3.05
CA ASP A 75 -3.23 -42.63 1.97
C ASP A 75 -2.82 -41.82 0.71
N ASP A 76 -3.32 -40.59 0.57
CA ASP A 76 -2.95 -39.64 -0.49
C ASP A 76 -1.63 -38.89 -0.21
N LEU A 77 -1.20 -38.87 1.05
CA LEU A 77 0.01 -38.16 1.45
C LEU A 77 1.27 -38.98 1.12
N GLY A 78 2.23 -38.30 0.49
CA GLY A 78 3.56 -38.87 0.30
C GLY A 78 4.25 -39.16 1.64
N PRO A 79 5.30 -40.02 1.65
CA PRO A 79 6.01 -40.34 2.87
C PRO A 79 6.57 -39.09 3.54
N LEU A 80 6.42 -38.99 4.85
CA LEU A 80 6.97 -37.88 5.65
C LEU A 80 8.45 -37.73 5.35
N ARG A 81 8.84 -36.51 4.99
CA ARG A 81 10.24 -36.16 4.82
C ARG A 81 10.76 -35.64 6.14
N ASP A 82 11.82 -36.27 6.64
CA ASP A 82 12.59 -35.70 7.74
C ASP A 82 13.15 -34.35 7.32
N VAL A 83 12.83 -33.31 8.09
CA VAL A 83 13.41 -31.97 7.94
C VAL A 83 14.48 -31.81 9.02
N LYS A 84 15.73 -31.56 8.59
CA LYS A 84 16.76 -31.06 9.51
C LYS A 84 16.56 -29.57 9.71
N LEU A 85 16.17 -29.18 10.91
CA LEU A 85 16.14 -27.79 11.37
C LEU A 85 17.52 -27.31 11.78
#